data_AF-A0A848LN05-F1
#
_entry.id   AF-A0A848LN05-F1
#
_cell.length_a   1.000
_cell.length_b   1.000
_cell.length_c   1.000
_cell.angle_alpha   90.00
_cell.angle_beta   90.00
_cell.angle_gamma   90.00
#
_symmetry.space_group_name_H-M   'P 1'
#
loop_
_entity.id
_entity.type
_entity.pdbx_description
1 polymer ?
#
loop_
_entity_poly.entity_id
_entity_poly.type
_entity_poly.pdbx_seq_one_letter_code
_entity_poly.pdbx_strand_id
1 'polypeptide(L)'
;MSAVLAVLCLLVTLALSLAVLGFALTTLGFTSEAYHRGMTTLHIVITVVAVLVAATPLFVTVWAGWRRFFSSRPWEDVPLGLGLPLLAPVVCAGLSLLAFHLGERVASHQSQQRRAEELAALRAEVDGGALEKSCDIILTDPRATPEDMRRCRTRIESLSDPKKRWAELQRFLDIHSGFQTWTPMKVGLAPKWDWNRSVVVVRHDQEWFIRTFYETWLAQPEAFDSEKELTRLNGCLRDTDRWTGWTPSALAVFRAQVLPAIVQRVEAQRERHQELLVWPWLQKALAEHQAPPKKKEVPPVPKLDAVPERSIGLARFDADGTLHLWLRATPETGAFGDVYLTYTPSDEHYGPWKSHLDSTEPGKVQPVAALAD
;
A
#
# COMPACT_ATOMS: atom_id res chain seq x y z
N MET A 1 -33.87 22.60 43.48
CA MET A 1 -33.43 21.39 42.74
C MET A 1 -32.96 20.35 43.75
N SER A 2 -33.36 19.08 43.63
CA SER A 2 -33.03 18.08 44.66
C SER A 2 -31.55 17.68 44.59
N ALA A 3 -30.94 17.36 45.74
CA ALA A 3 -29.55 16.87 45.81
C ALA A 3 -29.31 15.62 44.94
N VAL A 4 -30.35 14.81 44.76
CA VAL A 4 -30.36 13.62 43.89
C VAL A 4 -30.08 13.97 42.43
N LEU A 5 -30.71 15.03 41.90
CA LEU A 5 -30.52 15.44 40.51
C LEU A 5 -29.08 15.92 40.24
N ALA A 6 -28.50 16.64 41.19
CA ALA A 6 -27.12 17.13 41.10
C ALA A 6 -26.10 15.98 41.14
N VAL A 7 -26.31 14.99 42.02
CA VAL A 7 -25.48 13.78 42.08
C VAL A 7 -25.55 13.02 40.76
N LEU A 8 -26.76 12.84 40.22
CA LEU A 8 -26.95 12.13 38.95
C LEU A 8 -26.26 12.85 37.77
N CYS A 9 -26.38 14.17 37.69
CA CYS A 9 -25.66 14.96 36.67
C CYS A 9 -24.13 14.84 36.79
N LEU A 10 -23.57 14.85 38.01
CA LEU A 10 -22.13 14.67 38.23
C LEU A 10 -21.65 13.27 37.81
N LEU A 11 -22.41 12.23 38.14
CA LEU A 11 -22.09 10.85 37.75
C LEU A 11 -22.11 10.67 36.22
N VAL A 12 -23.15 11.21 35.56
CA VAL A 12 -23.25 11.19 34.09
C VAL A 12 -22.07 11.92 33.45
N THR A 13 -21.72 13.10 33.97
CA THR A 13 -20.60 13.90 33.46
C THR A 13 -19.26 13.19 33.64
N LEU A 14 -19.06 12.55 34.80
CA LEU A 14 -17.85 11.77 35.09
C LEU A 14 -17.72 10.59 34.12
N ALA A 15 -18.80 9.85 33.89
CA ALA A 15 -18.82 8.73 32.95
C ALA A 15 -18.50 9.19 31.52
N LEU A 16 -19.10 10.30 31.06
CA LEU A 16 -18.81 10.88 29.75
C LEU A 16 -17.35 11.35 29.63
N SER A 17 -16.81 11.99 30.68
CA SER A 17 -15.42 12.45 30.70
C SER A 17 -14.43 11.29 30.62
N LEU A 18 -14.69 10.20 31.35
CA LEU A 18 -13.89 8.97 31.28
C LEU A 18 -13.98 8.31 29.90
N ALA A 19 -15.17 8.31 29.28
CA ALA A 19 -15.35 7.78 27.93
C ALA A 19 -14.57 8.59 26.88
N VAL A 20 -14.60 9.93 26.96
CA VAL A 20 -13.85 10.81 26.05
C VAL A 20 -12.34 10.61 26.20
N LEU A 21 -11.84 10.55 27.44
CA LEU A 21 -10.43 10.27 27.71
C LEU A 21 -10.03 8.87 27.23
N GLY A 22 -10.84 7.85 27.50
CA GLY A 22 -10.63 6.49 27.03
C GLY A 22 -10.56 6.41 25.51
N PHE A 23 -11.46 7.10 24.80
CA PHE A 23 -11.45 7.20 23.35
C PHE A 23 -10.20 7.92 22.81
N ALA A 24 -9.78 9.02 23.43
CA ALA A 24 -8.55 9.72 23.07
C ALA A 24 -7.30 8.82 23.26
N LEU A 25 -7.28 8.00 24.30
CA LEU A 25 -6.18 7.07 24.58
C LEU A 25 -6.18 5.83 23.67
N THR A 26 -7.34 5.35 23.22
CA THR A 26 -7.38 4.25 22.24
C THR A 26 -7.03 4.75 20.85
N THR A 27 -7.55 5.90 20.42
CA THR A 27 -7.23 6.51 19.12
C THR A 27 -5.73 6.75 18.96
N LEU A 28 -5.02 7.15 20.01
CA LEU A 28 -3.55 7.16 20.06
C LEU A 28 -2.90 5.87 19.54
N GLY A 29 -3.35 4.71 20.04
CA GLY A 29 -2.82 3.40 19.67
C GLY A 29 -3.20 2.94 18.27
N PHE A 30 -4.22 3.55 17.66
CA PHE A 30 -4.74 3.21 16.33
C PHE A 30 -4.57 4.32 15.29
N THR A 31 -3.82 5.40 15.59
CA THR A 31 -3.50 6.44 14.60
C THR A 31 -2.74 5.80 13.43
N SER A 32 -3.42 5.69 12.29
CA SER A 32 -3.01 4.85 11.15
C SER A 32 -1.66 5.24 10.54
N GLU A 33 -1.26 6.49 10.73
CA GLU A 33 -0.05 7.05 10.12
C GLU A 33 1.16 7.03 11.07
N ALA A 34 0.95 7.19 12.39
CA ALA A 34 1.99 7.05 13.41
C ALA A 34 2.50 5.60 13.49
N TYR A 35 1.61 4.62 13.29
CA TYR A 35 1.95 3.20 13.33
C TYR A 35 2.81 2.74 12.14
N HIS A 36 2.79 3.47 11.01
CA HIS A 36 3.43 3.02 9.75
C HIS A 36 4.45 3.97 9.12
N ARG A 37 4.44 5.28 9.40
CA ARG A 37 5.23 6.27 8.63
C ARG A 37 6.11 7.20 9.46
N GLY A 38 6.22 6.95 10.77
CA GLY A 38 7.05 7.71 11.69
C GLY A 38 6.33 8.93 12.28
N MET A 39 6.31 9.02 13.62
CA MET A 39 5.69 10.14 14.33
C MET A 39 6.50 11.42 14.15
N THR A 40 5.87 12.50 13.66
CA THR A 40 6.48 13.83 13.66
C THR A 40 6.31 14.50 15.04
N THR A 41 7.24 15.38 15.42
CA THR A 41 7.15 16.15 16.68
C THR A 41 5.84 16.94 16.77
N LEU A 42 5.36 17.49 15.66
CA LEU A 42 4.10 18.23 15.60
C LEU A 42 2.89 17.33 15.83
N HIS A 43 2.90 16.10 15.29
CA HIS A 43 1.86 15.10 15.58
C HIS A 43 1.80 14.78 17.07
N ILE A 44 2.96 14.56 17.71
CA ILE A 44 3.05 14.32 19.16
C ILE A 44 2.45 15.50 19.94
N VAL A 45 2.80 16.74 19.58
CA VAL A 45 2.27 17.94 20.26
C VAL A 45 0.76 18.07 20.11
N ILE A 46 0.21 17.94 18.90
CA ILE A 46 -1.24 18.05 18.65
C ILE A 46 -2.01 16.97 19.42
N THR A 47 -1.46 15.77 19.43
CA THR A 47 -2.00 14.61 20.13
C THR A 47 -1.96 14.79 21.66
N VAL A 48 -0.87 15.32 22.22
CA VAL A 48 -0.79 15.66 23.65
C VAL A 48 -1.83 16.73 24.00
N VAL A 49 -1.99 17.76 23.16
CA VAL A 49 -3.02 18.79 23.34
C VAL A 49 -4.43 18.18 23.31
N ALA A 50 -4.71 17.25 22.40
CA ALA A 50 -6.00 16.56 22.34
C ALA A 50 -6.29 15.77 23.64
N VAL A 51 -5.29 15.08 24.19
CA VAL A 51 -5.44 14.37 25.48
C VAL A 51 -5.67 15.34 26.64
N LEU A 52 -4.96 16.47 26.68
CA LEU A 52 -5.16 17.50 27.72
C LEU A 52 -6.57 18.11 27.64
N VAL A 53 -7.08 18.36 26.44
CA VAL A 53 -8.45 18.82 26.21
C VAL A 53 -9.46 17.75 26.66
N ALA A 54 -9.25 16.48 26.30
CA ALA A 54 -10.09 15.36 26.73
C ALA A 54 -10.12 15.15 28.26
N ALA A 55 -9.03 15.47 28.96
CA ALA A 55 -8.93 15.38 30.42
C ALA A 55 -9.57 16.58 31.17
N THR A 56 -9.80 17.70 30.49
CA THR A 56 -10.30 18.93 31.12
C THR A 56 -11.68 18.75 31.78
N PRO A 57 -12.69 18.11 31.13
CA PRO A 57 -13.98 17.84 31.76
C PRO A 57 -13.89 16.96 33.01
N LEU A 58 -12.98 15.99 33.03
CA LEU A 58 -12.73 15.13 34.19
C LEU A 58 -12.27 15.98 35.38
N PHE A 59 -11.28 16.84 35.15
CA PHE A 59 -10.74 17.73 36.20
C PHE A 59 -11.80 18.70 36.73
N VAL A 60 -12.57 19.33 35.83
CA VAL A 60 -13.66 20.24 36.21
C VAL A 60 -14.74 19.51 37.01
N THR A 61 -15.09 18.28 36.63
CA THR A 61 -16.12 17.47 37.31
C THR A 61 -15.67 17.03 38.70
N VAL A 62 -14.42 16.57 38.83
CA VAL A 62 -13.83 16.19 40.12
C VAL A 62 -13.74 17.40 41.04
N TRP A 63 -13.30 18.55 40.53
CA TRP A 63 -13.23 19.79 41.30
C TRP A 63 -14.61 20.26 41.77
N ALA A 64 -15.62 20.22 40.89
CA ALA A 64 -16.99 20.58 41.23
C ALA A 64 -17.59 19.65 42.28
N GLY A 65 -17.34 18.33 42.17
CA GLY A 65 -17.74 17.34 43.18
C GLY A 65 -17.05 17.58 44.52
N TRP A 66 -15.73 17.82 44.53
CA TRP A 66 -14.97 18.15 45.73
C TRP A 66 -15.54 19.39 46.43
N ARG A 67 -15.76 20.48 45.67
CA ARG A 67 -16.40 21.70 46.19
C ARG A 67 -17.78 21.43 46.77
N ARG A 68 -18.58 20.58 46.13
CA ARG A 68 -19.97 20.31 46.54
C ARG A 68 -20.08 19.55 47.87
N PHE A 69 -19.19 18.60 48.10
CA PHE A 69 -19.32 17.63 49.18
C PHE A 69 -18.29 17.82 50.31
N PHE A 70 -17.15 18.45 50.03
CA PHE A 70 -16.03 18.53 50.98
C PHE A 70 -15.58 19.96 51.30
N SER A 71 -16.10 20.99 50.62
CA SER A 71 -15.80 22.39 50.92
C SER A 71 -16.87 22.99 51.83
N SER A 72 -16.48 23.61 52.94
CA SER A 72 -17.36 24.34 53.86
C SER A 72 -17.86 25.70 53.33
N ARG A 73 -17.68 25.99 52.03
CA ARG A 73 -18.03 27.29 51.42
C ARG A 73 -19.41 27.23 50.76
N PRO A 74 -20.22 28.31 50.84
CA PRO A 74 -21.54 28.37 50.22
C PRO A 74 -21.46 28.22 48.69
N TRP A 75 -22.46 27.55 48.12
CA TRP A 75 -22.51 27.16 46.70
C TRP A 75 -22.79 28.32 45.74
N GLU A 76 -23.29 29.44 46.25
CA GLU A 76 -23.68 30.62 45.46
C GLU A 76 -22.51 31.24 44.66
N ASP A 77 -21.27 30.92 45.05
CA ASP A 77 -20.05 31.39 44.37
C ASP A 77 -19.54 30.47 43.24
N VAL A 78 -20.23 29.35 42.93
CA VAL A 78 -19.82 28.44 41.85
C VAL A 78 -20.63 28.77 40.59
N PRO A 79 -20.06 29.46 39.58
CA PRO A 79 -20.79 30.00 38.42
C PRO A 79 -21.25 28.94 37.41
N LEU A 80 -21.29 27.67 37.81
CA LEU A 80 -21.58 26.54 36.94
C LEU A 80 -23.05 26.17 37.06
N GLY A 81 -23.90 26.88 36.30
CA GLY A 81 -25.21 26.32 35.94
C GLY A 81 -25.02 24.92 35.34
N LEU A 82 -25.93 23.98 35.64
CA LEU A 82 -25.85 22.56 35.22
C LEU A 82 -25.58 22.32 33.72
N GLY A 83 -25.78 23.32 32.86
CA GLY A 83 -25.42 23.24 31.45
C GLY A 83 -23.92 23.07 31.20
N LEU A 84 -23.04 23.66 32.01
CA LEU A 84 -21.59 23.58 31.78
C LEU A 84 -21.00 22.16 31.95
N PRO A 85 -21.33 21.39 33.01
CA PRO A 85 -20.83 20.02 33.13
C PRO A 85 -21.38 19.08 32.04
N LEU A 86 -22.56 19.32 31.48
CA LEU A 86 -23.06 18.51 30.37
C LEU A 86 -22.48 18.92 29.00
N LEU A 87 -22.23 20.21 28.79
CA LEU A 87 -21.68 20.73 27.53
C LEU A 87 -20.15 20.56 27.43
N ALA A 88 -19.42 20.64 28.54
CA ALA A 88 -17.96 20.57 28.54
C ALA A 88 -17.40 19.24 27.97
N PRO A 89 -17.93 18.05 28.31
CA PRO A 89 -17.50 16.79 27.69
C PRO A 89 -17.76 16.76 26.19
N VAL A 90 -18.91 17.28 25.73
CA VAL A 90 -19.28 17.29 24.31
C VAL A 90 -18.36 18.22 23.52
N VAL A 91 -18.11 19.44 24.03
CA VAL A 91 -17.20 20.40 23.40
C VAL A 91 -15.77 19.87 23.39
N CYS A 92 -15.29 19.29 24.50
CA CYS A 92 -13.95 18.74 24.58
C CYS A 92 -13.77 17.50 23.69
N ALA A 93 -14.81 16.66 23.55
CA ALA A 93 -14.81 15.56 22.59
C ALA A 93 -14.69 16.06 21.15
N GLY A 94 -15.48 17.08 20.78
CA GLY A 94 -15.43 17.69 19.45
C GLY A 94 -14.06 18.30 19.13
N LEU A 95 -13.49 19.06 20.07
CA LEU A 95 -12.16 19.65 19.92
C LEU A 95 -11.04 18.60 19.84
N SER A 96 -11.14 17.53 20.63
CA SER A 96 -10.16 16.43 20.59
C SER A 96 -10.20 15.72 19.23
N LEU A 97 -11.41 15.43 18.71
CA LEU A 97 -11.59 14.80 17.40
C LEU A 97 -11.07 15.69 16.26
N LEU A 98 -11.34 16.99 16.30
CA LEU A 98 -10.77 17.95 15.35
C LEU A 98 -9.24 18.01 15.43
N ALA A 99 -8.68 18.01 16.63
CA ALA A 99 -7.24 17.99 16.84
C ALA A 99 -6.61 16.71 16.26
N PHE A 100 -7.21 15.54 16.48
CA PHE A 100 -6.73 14.29 15.88
C PHE A 100 -6.75 14.34 14.35
N HIS A 101 -7.87 14.75 13.73
CA HIS A 101 -7.95 14.86 12.28
C HIS A 101 -6.97 15.88 11.69
N LEU A 102 -6.76 17.01 12.38
CA LEU A 102 -5.76 18.00 11.97
C LEU A 102 -4.34 17.45 12.12
N GLY A 103 -4.07 16.74 13.21
CA GLY A 103 -2.79 16.10 13.48
C GLY A 103 -2.44 15.03 12.44
N GLU A 104 -3.41 14.23 12.00
CA GLU A 104 -3.23 13.26 10.91
C GLU A 104 -2.98 13.98 9.58
N ARG A 105 -3.81 14.96 9.20
CA ARG A 105 -3.62 15.68 7.92
C ARG A 105 -2.27 16.39 7.83
N VAL A 106 -1.85 17.05 8.90
CA VAL A 106 -0.58 17.78 8.92
C VAL A 106 0.59 16.81 8.92
N ALA A 107 0.53 15.71 9.68
CA ALA A 107 1.56 14.68 9.66
C ALA A 107 1.67 14.02 8.28
N SER A 108 0.54 13.69 7.65
CA SER A 108 0.48 13.15 6.30
C SER A 108 1.14 14.08 5.30
N HIS A 109 0.74 15.36 5.30
CA HIS A 109 1.28 16.37 4.39
C HIS A 109 2.78 16.58 4.58
N GLN A 110 3.24 16.70 5.84
CA GLN A 110 4.67 16.87 6.13
C GLN A 110 5.48 15.63 5.74
N SER A 111 4.95 14.42 5.97
CA SER A 111 5.59 13.17 5.55
C SER A 111 5.69 13.08 4.02
N GLN A 112 4.62 13.44 3.31
CA GLN A 112 4.60 13.50 1.85
C GLN A 112 5.59 14.52 1.30
N GLN A 113 5.66 15.73 1.90
CA GLN A 113 6.63 16.75 1.52
C GLN A 113 8.07 16.27 1.71
N ARG A 114 8.40 15.71 2.88
CA ARG A 114 9.75 15.17 3.14
C ARG A 114 10.12 14.09 2.15
N ARG A 115 9.21 13.15 1.86
CA ARG A 115 9.45 12.10 0.85
C ARG A 115 9.65 12.69 -0.55
N ALA A 116 8.88 13.71 -0.91
CA ALA A 116 9.04 14.40 -2.18
C ALA A 116 10.39 15.11 -2.27
N GLU A 117 10.84 15.75 -1.18
CA GLU A 117 12.16 16.38 -1.08
C GLU A 117 13.30 15.35 -1.14
N GLU A 118 13.20 14.26 -0.38
CA GLU A 118 14.17 13.14 -0.39
C GLU A 118 14.26 12.51 -1.78
N LEU A 119 13.12 12.27 -2.44
CA LEU A 119 13.09 11.73 -3.79
C LEU A 119 13.65 12.72 -4.82
N ALA A 120 13.36 14.01 -4.68
CA ALA A 120 13.91 15.05 -5.56
C ALA A 120 15.44 15.15 -5.40
N ALA A 121 15.95 15.09 -4.18
CA ALA A 121 17.37 15.05 -3.89
C ALA A 121 18.03 13.79 -4.49
N LEU A 122 17.42 12.63 -4.29
CA LEU A 122 17.89 11.36 -4.87
C LEU A 122 17.96 11.42 -6.41
N ARG A 123 16.92 11.95 -7.05
CA ARG A 123 16.91 12.16 -8.51
C ARG A 123 18.01 13.12 -8.96
N ALA A 124 18.19 14.24 -8.26
CA ALA A 124 19.25 15.19 -8.57
C ALA A 124 20.65 14.58 -8.45
N GLU A 125 20.90 13.70 -7.48
CA GLU A 125 22.17 12.98 -7.36
C GLU A 125 22.38 12.00 -8.53
N VAL A 126 21.35 11.24 -8.90
CA VAL A 126 21.43 10.30 -10.03
C VAL A 126 21.63 11.05 -11.36
N ASP A 127 20.93 12.18 -11.56
CA ASP A 127 21.14 13.07 -12.70
C ASP A 127 22.55 13.69 -12.70
N GLY A 128 23.12 13.93 -11.51
CA GLY A 128 24.50 14.36 -11.31
C GLY A 128 25.55 13.26 -11.52
N GLY A 129 25.14 12.03 -11.84
CA GLY A 129 26.03 10.91 -12.20
C GLY A 129 26.18 9.82 -11.13
N ALA A 130 25.46 9.88 -10.01
CA ALA A 130 25.48 8.85 -8.96
C ALA A 130 24.70 7.58 -9.38
N LEU A 131 25.22 6.85 -10.37
CA LEU A 131 24.58 5.66 -10.94
C LEU A 131 24.33 4.56 -9.88
N GLU A 132 25.14 4.49 -8.82
CA GLU A 132 24.95 3.53 -7.74
C GLU A 132 23.63 3.71 -6.97
N LYS A 133 23.01 4.90 -7.05
CA LYS A 133 21.73 5.22 -6.42
C LYS A 133 20.54 5.09 -7.36
N SER A 134 20.75 4.74 -8.63
CA SER A 134 19.66 4.72 -9.63
C SER A 134 18.56 3.70 -9.29
N CYS A 135 18.91 2.58 -8.67
CA CYS A 135 17.92 1.58 -8.27
C CYS A 135 17.10 2.01 -7.05
N ASP A 136 17.62 2.93 -6.22
CA ASP A 136 16.92 3.46 -5.05
C ASP A 136 15.68 4.24 -5.46
N ILE A 137 15.74 4.94 -6.61
CA ILE A 137 14.58 5.63 -7.20
C ILE A 137 13.47 4.62 -7.50
N ILE A 138 13.79 3.48 -8.10
CA ILE A 138 12.78 2.47 -8.46
C ILE A 138 12.13 1.86 -7.21
N LEU A 139 12.93 1.61 -6.17
CA LEU A 139 12.49 1.00 -4.93
C LEU A 139 11.61 1.93 -4.07
N THR A 140 11.81 3.24 -4.20
CA THR A 140 11.12 4.25 -3.39
C THR A 140 9.97 4.95 -4.12
N ASP A 141 10.05 5.07 -5.44
CA ASP A 141 9.11 5.85 -6.24
C ASP A 141 8.20 4.97 -7.11
N PRO A 142 6.90 4.86 -6.78
CA PRO A 142 5.91 4.20 -7.62
C PRO A 142 5.68 4.91 -8.96
N ARG A 143 6.23 6.11 -9.19
CA ARG A 143 6.14 6.87 -10.44
C ARG A 143 7.48 7.02 -11.18
N ALA A 144 8.53 6.26 -10.83
CA ALA A 144 9.81 6.24 -11.54
C ALA A 144 9.69 6.09 -13.07
N THR A 145 10.52 6.79 -13.83
CA THR A 145 10.42 6.86 -15.29
C THR A 145 11.11 5.69 -16.00
N PRO A 146 10.88 5.48 -17.31
CA PRO A 146 11.66 4.53 -18.10
C PRO A 146 13.17 4.86 -18.15
N GLU A 147 13.53 6.15 -18.02
CA GLU A 147 14.92 6.58 -17.88
C GLU A 147 15.53 6.07 -16.56
N ASP A 148 14.81 6.23 -15.44
CA ASP A 148 15.26 5.74 -14.14
C ASP A 148 15.51 4.23 -14.16
N MET A 149 14.59 3.49 -14.79
CA MET A 149 14.70 2.05 -14.95
C MET A 149 15.89 1.65 -15.83
N ARG A 150 16.13 2.37 -16.93
CA ARG A 150 17.31 2.13 -17.77
C ARG A 150 18.60 2.36 -17.00
N ARG A 151 18.68 3.43 -16.19
CA ARG A 151 19.86 3.70 -15.35
C ARG A 151 20.07 2.61 -14.31
N CYS A 152 19.00 2.15 -13.65
CA CYS A 152 19.08 1.01 -12.73
C CYS A 152 19.51 -0.27 -13.43
N ARG A 153 19.01 -0.54 -14.64
CA ARG A 153 19.48 -1.66 -15.46
C ARG A 153 20.99 -1.56 -15.73
N THR A 154 21.46 -0.40 -16.22
CA THR A 154 22.88 -0.17 -16.47
C THR A 154 23.71 -0.38 -15.21
N ARG A 155 23.22 0.05 -14.04
CA ARG A 155 23.85 -0.22 -12.75
C ARG A 155 23.96 -1.71 -12.46
N ILE A 156 22.86 -2.46 -12.56
CA ILE A 156 22.84 -3.91 -12.29
C ILE A 156 23.76 -4.67 -13.27
N GLU A 157 23.70 -4.34 -14.56
CA GLU A 157 24.53 -4.97 -15.58
C GLU A 157 26.03 -4.64 -15.40
N SER A 158 26.36 -3.45 -14.88
CA SER A 158 27.75 -3.07 -14.57
C SER A 158 28.39 -3.91 -13.45
N LEU A 159 27.58 -4.56 -12.61
CA LEU A 159 28.06 -5.43 -11.54
C LEU A 159 28.51 -6.76 -12.15
N SER A 160 29.81 -6.91 -12.41
CA SER A 160 30.39 -8.15 -12.96
C SER A 160 30.45 -9.30 -11.95
N ASP A 161 30.52 -8.98 -10.65
CA ASP A 161 30.49 -9.96 -9.56
C ASP A 161 29.05 -10.47 -9.34
N PRO A 162 28.77 -11.77 -9.55
CA PRO A 162 27.43 -12.34 -9.38
C PRO A 162 26.86 -12.13 -7.98
N LYS A 163 27.69 -12.11 -6.93
CA LYS A 163 27.24 -11.92 -5.54
C LYS A 163 26.77 -10.50 -5.31
N LYS A 164 27.51 -9.51 -5.82
CA LYS A 164 27.10 -8.10 -5.75
C LYS A 164 25.86 -7.84 -6.58
N ARG A 165 25.78 -8.41 -7.78
CA ARG A 165 24.58 -8.32 -8.63
C ARG A 165 23.37 -8.93 -7.95
N TRP A 166 23.53 -10.10 -7.31
CA TRP A 166 22.47 -10.73 -6.54
C TRP A 166 22.03 -9.87 -5.35
N ALA A 167 22.97 -9.33 -4.57
CA ALA A 167 22.65 -8.44 -3.46
C ALA A 167 21.86 -7.20 -3.90
N GLU A 168 22.16 -6.64 -5.08
CA GLU A 168 21.42 -5.52 -5.66
C GLU A 168 19.99 -5.92 -6.06
N LEU A 169 19.84 -7.06 -6.74
CA LEU A 169 18.53 -7.60 -7.16
C LEU A 169 17.64 -7.97 -5.96
N GLN A 170 18.24 -8.44 -4.87
CA GLN A 170 17.50 -8.77 -3.64
C GLN A 170 16.80 -7.56 -3.00
N ARG A 171 17.23 -6.34 -3.33
CA ARG A 171 16.59 -5.11 -2.84
C ARG A 171 15.17 -4.95 -3.37
N PHE A 172 14.86 -5.58 -4.50
CA PHE A 172 13.53 -5.60 -5.13
C PHE A 172 12.61 -6.69 -4.56
N LEU A 173 13.01 -7.35 -3.48
CA LEU A 173 12.20 -8.38 -2.83
C LEU A 173 11.50 -7.81 -1.60
N ASP A 174 10.24 -8.19 -1.41
CA ASP A 174 9.46 -7.85 -0.22
C ASP A 174 9.87 -8.70 1.00
N ILE A 175 9.47 -8.27 2.19
CA ILE A 175 9.69 -8.97 3.47
C ILE A 175 9.10 -10.39 3.43
N HIS A 176 8.05 -10.61 2.64
CA HIS A 176 7.40 -11.91 2.45
C HIS A 176 8.05 -12.76 1.34
N SER A 177 9.24 -12.37 0.88
CA SER A 177 10.10 -13.13 -0.06
C SER A 177 9.57 -13.28 -1.49
N GLY A 178 8.61 -12.43 -1.88
CA GLY A 178 8.18 -12.22 -3.27
C GLY A 178 8.78 -10.96 -3.89
N PHE A 179 8.35 -10.58 -5.10
CA PHE A 179 8.75 -9.30 -5.67
C PHE A 179 8.07 -8.15 -4.93
N GLN A 180 8.78 -7.06 -4.69
CA GLN A 180 8.18 -5.84 -4.17
C GLN A 180 7.07 -5.38 -5.12
N THR A 181 5.93 -4.98 -4.56
CA THR A 181 4.72 -4.59 -5.30
C THR A 181 4.21 -3.21 -4.88
N TRP A 182 3.60 -2.48 -5.82
CA TRP A 182 2.85 -1.25 -5.59
C TRP A 182 1.37 -1.51 -5.86
N THR A 183 0.49 -0.90 -5.07
CA THR A 183 -0.95 -0.96 -5.37
C THR A 183 -1.26 -0.08 -6.59
N PRO A 184 -2.30 -0.37 -7.39
CA PRO A 184 -2.74 0.48 -8.50
C PRO A 184 -2.89 1.95 -8.10
N MET A 185 -3.34 2.23 -6.88
CA MET A 185 -3.45 3.59 -6.35
C MET A 185 -2.08 4.28 -6.23
N LYS A 186 -1.05 3.60 -5.70
CA LYS A 186 0.30 4.19 -5.53
C LYS A 186 0.93 4.56 -6.87
N VAL A 187 0.66 3.81 -7.93
CA VAL A 187 1.13 4.09 -9.29
C VAL A 187 0.20 5.04 -10.06
N GLY A 188 -0.88 5.55 -9.45
CA GLY A 188 -1.82 6.49 -10.07
C GLY A 188 -2.83 5.86 -11.04
N LEU A 189 -3.00 4.54 -11.01
CA LEU A 189 -3.92 3.80 -11.88
C LEU A 189 -5.31 3.58 -11.26
N ALA A 190 -5.51 3.79 -9.96
CA ALA A 190 -6.81 3.60 -9.30
C ALA A 190 -7.16 4.75 -8.34
N PRO A 191 -8.45 5.14 -8.25
CA PRO A 191 -8.89 6.31 -7.47
C PRO A 191 -8.83 6.09 -5.96
N LYS A 192 -8.88 4.84 -5.51
CA LYS A 192 -8.92 4.48 -4.09
C LYS A 192 -8.04 3.28 -3.80
N TRP A 193 -7.69 3.15 -2.52
CA TRP A 193 -6.86 2.10 -1.98
C TRP A 193 -7.54 0.72 -2.13
N ASP A 194 -6.89 -0.21 -2.84
CA ASP A 194 -7.28 -1.62 -2.94
C ASP A 194 -6.18 -2.47 -2.27
N TRP A 195 -6.47 -3.02 -1.09
CA TRP A 195 -5.52 -3.87 -0.34
C TRP A 195 -5.32 -5.24 -0.99
N ASN A 196 -6.28 -5.67 -1.82
CA ASN A 196 -6.29 -7.01 -2.38
C ASN A 196 -5.61 -7.07 -3.75
N ARG A 197 -5.25 -5.91 -4.32
CA ARG A 197 -4.61 -5.81 -5.62
C ARG A 197 -3.29 -5.08 -5.49
N SER A 198 -2.25 -5.87 -5.55
CA SER A 198 -0.88 -5.40 -5.68
C SER A 198 -0.41 -5.70 -7.10
N VAL A 199 0.17 -4.70 -7.75
CA VAL A 199 0.92 -4.86 -9.01
C VAL A 199 2.38 -4.97 -8.61
N VAL A 200 3.08 -5.99 -9.06
CA VAL A 200 4.53 -6.10 -8.86
C VAL A 200 5.17 -4.83 -9.42
N VAL A 201 6.09 -4.23 -8.65
CA VAL A 201 6.92 -3.09 -9.09
C VAL A 201 7.97 -3.61 -10.01
N VAL A 202 7.48 -4.20 -11.09
CA VAL A 202 8.29 -4.47 -12.20
C VAL A 202 7.39 -3.93 -13.39
N ARG A 203 7.67 -2.66 -13.80
CA ARG A 203 7.21 -1.88 -14.98
C ARG A 203 7.49 -2.52 -16.36
N HIS A 204 6.66 -2.20 -17.35
CA HIS A 204 6.72 -2.55 -18.79
C HIS A 204 8.10 -2.67 -19.50
N ASP A 205 9.16 -2.01 -19.04
CA ASP A 205 10.49 -2.03 -19.65
C ASP A 205 11.41 -3.13 -19.09
N GLN A 206 10.84 -4.21 -18.56
CA GLN A 206 11.55 -5.18 -17.72
C GLN A 206 11.38 -6.63 -18.13
N GLU A 207 11.08 -6.85 -19.39
CA GLU A 207 11.37 -8.14 -20.00
C GLU A 207 12.79 -8.62 -19.64
N TRP A 208 13.74 -7.68 -19.52
CA TRP A 208 15.09 -7.97 -19.06
C TRP A 208 15.15 -8.41 -17.58
N PHE A 209 14.33 -7.85 -16.68
CA PHE A 209 14.48 -8.03 -15.24
C PHE A 209 14.19 -9.47 -14.81
N ILE A 210 13.09 -10.09 -15.25
CA ILE A 210 12.78 -11.49 -14.88
C ILE A 210 13.96 -12.38 -15.25
N ARG A 211 14.43 -12.22 -16.48
CA ARG A 211 15.55 -13.00 -17.00
C ARG A 211 16.80 -12.77 -16.17
N THR A 212 17.23 -11.51 -15.99
CA THR A 212 18.42 -11.16 -15.22
C THR A 212 18.33 -11.61 -13.77
N PHE A 213 17.16 -11.51 -13.14
CA PHE A 213 16.91 -11.94 -11.78
C PHE A 213 17.17 -13.44 -11.61
N TYR A 214 16.48 -14.26 -12.39
CA TYR A 214 16.59 -15.71 -12.27
C TYR A 214 17.92 -16.26 -12.80
N GLU A 215 18.50 -15.69 -13.86
CA GLU A 215 19.84 -16.07 -14.31
C GLU A 215 20.90 -15.77 -13.23
N THR A 216 20.79 -14.61 -12.56
CA THR A 216 21.71 -14.27 -11.46
C THR A 216 21.51 -15.17 -10.25
N TRP A 217 20.27 -15.56 -9.95
CA TRP A 217 19.94 -16.53 -8.90
C TRP A 217 20.48 -17.93 -9.22
N LEU A 218 20.28 -18.43 -10.45
CA LEU A 218 20.81 -19.70 -10.93
C LEU A 218 22.35 -19.76 -10.88
N ALA A 219 23.00 -18.60 -11.04
CA ALA A 219 24.44 -18.45 -10.92
C ALA A 219 24.97 -18.48 -9.47
N GLN A 220 24.11 -18.61 -8.45
CA GLN A 220 24.50 -18.78 -7.04
C GLN A 220 24.42 -20.27 -6.64
N PRO A 221 25.54 -21.02 -6.58
CA PRO A 221 25.52 -22.41 -6.13
C PRO A 221 24.91 -22.59 -4.74
N GLU A 222 25.24 -21.68 -3.81
CA GLU A 222 24.78 -21.71 -2.42
C GLU A 222 23.29 -21.41 -2.25
N ALA A 223 22.63 -20.80 -3.24
CA ALA A 223 21.21 -20.48 -3.13
C ALA A 223 20.33 -21.74 -3.12
N PHE A 224 20.81 -22.84 -3.70
CA PHE A 224 20.08 -24.10 -3.72
C PHE A 224 20.17 -24.87 -2.40
N ASP A 225 21.22 -24.64 -1.61
CA ASP A 225 21.43 -25.31 -0.32
C ASP A 225 20.74 -24.57 0.85
N SER A 226 20.10 -23.42 0.58
CA SER A 226 19.48 -22.57 1.61
C SER A 226 17.96 -22.60 1.54
N GLU A 227 17.30 -23.05 2.62
CA GLU A 227 15.83 -23.00 2.75
C GLU A 227 15.27 -21.58 2.55
N LYS A 228 16.01 -20.57 3.01
CA LYS A 228 15.64 -19.16 2.85
C LYS A 228 15.59 -18.75 1.37
N GLU A 229 16.55 -19.19 0.58
CA GLU A 229 16.62 -18.90 -0.85
C GLU A 229 15.58 -19.70 -1.65
N LEU A 230 15.33 -20.96 -1.28
CA LEU A 230 14.24 -21.74 -1.87
C LEU A 230 12.86 -21.13 -1.55
N THR A 231 12.70 -20.57 -0.35
CA THR A 231 11.50 -19.82 0.03
C THR A 231 11.33 -18.54 -0.79
N ARG A 232 12.44 -17.81 -1.02
CA ARG A 232 12.45 -16.65 -1.93
C ARG A 232 12.12 -17.02 -3.36
N LEU A 233 12.71 -18.10 -3.87
CA LEU A 233 12.39 -18.61 -5.20
C LEU A 233 10.89 -18.90 -5.32
N ASN A 234 10.31 -19.61 -4.35
CA ASN A 234 8.88 -19.91 -4.34
C ASN A 234 8.01 -18.63 -4.33
N GLY A 235 8.36 -17.64 -3.51
CA GLY A 235 7.66 -16.35 -3.49
C GLY A 235 7.73 -15.64 -4.85
N CYS A 236 8.94 -15.50 -5.42
CA CYS A 236 9.14 -14.86 -6.71
C CYS A 236 8.44 -15.60 -7.86
N LEU A 237 8.45 -16.94 -7.86
CA LEU A 237 7.74 -17.74 -8.86
C LEU A 237 6.22 -17.49 -8.80
N ARG A 238 5.64 -17.42 -7.60
CA ARG A 238 4.21 -17.11 -7.43
C ARG A 238 3.87 -15.71 -7.95
N ASP A 239 4.81 -14.78 -7.84
CA ASP A 239 4.65 -13.42 -8.31
C ASP A 239 5.03 -13.23 -9.79
N THR A 240 5.50 -14.28 -10.49
CA THR A 240 5.86 -14.25 -11.92
C THR A 240 4.66 -14.60 -12.80
N ASP A 241 3.59 -13.82 -12.71
CA ASP A 241 2.36 -14.05 -13.48
C ASP A 241 1.77 -12.74 -14.05
N ARG A 242 0.83 -12.87 -14.97
CA ARG A 242 0.16 -11.73 -15.61
C ARG A 242 -0.72 -10.96 -14.63
N TRP A 243 -1.29 -11.63 -13.64
CA TRP A 243 -2.11 -11.01 -12.60
C TRP A 243 -1.30 -10.11 -11.67
N THR A 244 -0.01 -10.35 -11.57
CA THR A 244 0.92 -9.51 -10.81
C THR A 244 1.58 -8.44 -11.67
N GLY A 245 1.21 -8.29 -12.94
CA GLY A 245 1.63 -7.16 -13.80
C GLY A 245 2.75 -7.47 -14.78
N TRP A 246 3.15 -8.73 -14.93
CA TRP A 246 4.16 -9.10 -15.92
C TRP A 246 3.58 -9.17 -17.34
N THR A 247 4.34 -8.64 -18.30
CA THR A 247 3.93 -8.65 -19.70
C THR A 247 3.95 -10.06 -20.29
N PRO A 248 3.10 -10.37 -21.29
CA PRO A 248 3.10 -11.67 -21.95
C PRO A 248 4.46 -12.04 -22.56
N SER A 249 5.18 -11.05 -23.10
CA SER A 249 6.53 -11.23 -23.66
C SER A 249 7.56 -11.61 -22.59
N ALA A 250 7.56 -10.95 -21.44
CA ALA A 250 8.46 -11.30 -20.33
C ALA A 250 8.19 -12.72 -19.82
N LEU A 251 6.91 -13.09 -19.67
CA LEU A 251 6.51 -14.45 -19.28
C LEU A 251 6.88 -15.51 -20.33
N ALA A 252 6.79 -15.17 -21.62
CA ALA A 252 7.23 -16.06 -22.69
C ALA A 252 8.74 -16.31 -22.63
N VAL A 253 9.54 -15.26 -22.42
CA VAL A 253 11.00 -15.36 -22.24
C VAL A 253 11.33 -16.21 -21.01
N PHE A 254 10.67 -15.96 -19.88
CA PHE A 254 10.85 -16.74 -18.65
C PHE A 254 10.58 -18.23 -18.88
N ARG A 255 9.41 -18.58 -19.43
CA ARG A 255 9.02 -19.98 -19.66
C ARG A 255 9.94 -20.69 -20.64
N ALA A 256 10.39 -20.00 -21.69
CA ALA A 256 11.20 -20.60 -22.74
C ALA A 256 12.69 -20.72 -22.38
N GLN A 257 13.26 -19.72 -21.70
CA GLN A 257 14.72 -19.60 -21.55
C GLN A 257 15.20 -19.91 -20.13
N VAL A 258 14.40 -19.64 -19.10
CA VAL A 258 14.85 -19.61 -17.70
C VAL A 258 14.24 -20.76 -16.90
N LEU A 259 12.93 -20.95 -16.98
CA LEU A 259 12.20 -21.95 -16.22
C LEU A 259 12.78 -23.37 -16.37
N PRO A 260 13.19 -23.86 -17.56
CA PRO A 260 13.75 -25.21 -17.69
C PRO A 260 15.01 -25.40 -16.84
N ALA A 261 15.87 -24.39 -16.76
CA ALA A 261 17.10 -24.44 -15.96
C ALA A 261 16.78 -24.45 -14.45
N ILE A 262 15.80 -23.65 -14.01
CA ILE A 262 15.34 -23.66 -12.61
C ILE A 262 14.82 -25.05 -12.24
N VAL A 263 13.91 -25.61 -13.06
CA VAL A 263 13.32 -26.93 -12.81
C VAL A 263 14.39 -28.00 -12.73
N GLN A 264 15.29 -28.06 -13.71
CA GLN A 264 16.38 -29.04 -13.73
C GLN A 264 17.23 -28.95 -12.46
N ARG A 265 17.57 -27.71 -12.05
CA ARG A 265 18.45 -27.49 -10.91
C ARG A 265 17.77 -27.78 -9.57
N VAL A 266 16.49 -27.46 -9.43
CA VAL A 266 15.67 -27.81 -8.26
C VAL A 266 15.52 -29.33 -8.17
N GLU A 267 15.12 -30.02 -9.23
CA GLU A 267 14.97 -31.49 -9.22
C GLU A 267 16.28 -32.22 -8.86
N ALA A 268 17.43 -31.71 -9.31
CA ALA A 268 18.73 -32.25 -8.94
C ALA A 268 19.03 -32.20 -7.42
N GLN A 269 18.28 -31.40 -6.65
CA GLN A 269 18.41 -31.30 -5.19
C GLN A 269 17.28 -32.00 -4.42
N ARG A 270 16.38 -32.72 -5.11
CA ARG A 270 15.18 -33.31 -4.50
C ARG A 270 15.47 -34.15 -3.27
N GLU A 271 16.42 -35.07 -3.36
CA GLU A 271 16.75 -35.98 -2.25
C GLU A 271 17.21 -35.24 -0.99
N ARG A 272 17.87 -34.08 -1.14
CA ARG A 272 18.37 -33.27 -0.02
C ARG A 272 17.30 -32.42 0.64
N HIS A 273 16.28 -32.00 -0.11
CA HIS A 273 15.37 -30.93 0.31
C HIS A 273 13.90 -31.32 0.33
N GLN A 274 13.54 -32.55 -0.03
CA GLN A 274 12.14 -33.00 -0.02
C GLN A 274 11.45 -32.90 1.34
N GLU A 275 12.22 -32.91 2.44
CA GLU A 275 11.72 -32.76 3.81
C GLU A 275 11.51 -31.29 4.23
N LEU A 276 11.97 -30.32 3.42
CA LEU A 276 11.77 -28.90 3.73
C LEU A 276 10.30 -28.52 3.54
N LEU A 277 9.77 -27.69 4.45
CA LEU A 277 8.37 -27.25 4.42
C LEU A 277 8.01 -26.52 3.12
N VAL A 278 8.95 -25.79 2.52
CA VAL A 278 8.73 -25.05 1.27
C VAL A 278 8.67 -25.95 0.03
N TRP A 279 9.18 -27.17 0.11
CA TRP A 279 9.38 -28.05 -1.05
C TRP A 279 8.09 -28.35 -1.83
N PRO A 280 6.96 -28.75 -1.20
CA PRO A 280 5.72 -29.00 -1.92
C PRO A 280 5.16 -27.75 -2.62
N TRP A 281 5.34 -26.58 -2.01
CA TRP A 281 4.88 -25.31 -2.55
C TRP A 281 5.72 -24.89 -3.75
N LEU A 282 7.04 -25.04 -3.66
CA LEU A 282 7.95 -24.76 -4.77
C LEU A 282 7.65 -25.66 -5.97
N GLN A 283 7.47 -26.97 -5.74
CA GLN A 283 7.09 -27.94 -6.77
C GLN A 283 5.78 -27.56 -7.46
N LYS A 284 4.78 -27.15 -6.67
CA LYS A 284 3.50 -26.67 -7.20
C LYS A 284 3.69 -25.43 -8.07
N ALA A 285 4.46 -24.43 -7.62
CA ALA A 285 4.71 -23.20 -8.37
C ALA A 285 5.43 -23.48 -9.70
N LEU A 286 6.43 -24.37 -9.70
CA LEU A 286 7.12 -24.78 -10.92
C LEU A 286 6.18 -25.50 -11.89
N ALA A 287 5.37 -26.44 -11.40
CA ALA A 287 4.40 -27.17 -12.22
C ALA A 287 3.33 -26.24 -12.83
N GLU A 288 2.89 -25.23 -12.09
CA GLU A 288 1.94 -24.21 -12.59
C GLU A 288 2.51 -23.41 -13.77
N HIS A 289 3.82 -23.11 -13.74
CA HIS A 289 4.49 -22.41 -14.85
C HIS A 289 4.83 -23.28 -16.05
N GLN A 290 5.02 -24.59 -15.84
CA GLN A 290 5.24 -25.57 -16.92
C GLN A 290 3.94 -25.98 -17.62
N ALA A 291 2.81 -25.91 -16.90
CA ALA A 291 1.52 -26.23 -17.49
C ALA A 291 1.19 -25.27 -18.65
N PRO A 292 0.52 -25.75 -19.71
CA PRO A 292 0.01 -24.84 -20.73
C PRO A 292 -0.88 -23.78 -20.06
N PRO A 293 -0.84 -22.53 -20.54
CA PRO A 293 -1.60 -21.46 -19.93
C PRO A 293 -3.08 -21.88 -19.85
N LYS A 294 -3.63 -21.87 -18.64
CA LYS A 294 -5.04 -22.21 -18.42
C LYS A 294 -5.89 -21.20 -19.19
N LYS A 295 -6.98 -21.65 -19.84
CA LYS A 295 -7.95 -20.82 -20.60
C LYS A 295 -8.51 -19.57 -19.87
N LYS A 296 -8.26 -19.42 -18.57
CA LYS A 296 -8.46 -18.18 -17.80
C LYS A 296 -7.31 -17.18 -18.00
N GLU A 297 -6.73 -17.11 -19.19
CA GLU A 297 -5.78 -16.06 -19.50
C GLU A 297 -6.52 -14.73 -19.51
N VAL A 298 -5.86 -13.70 -18.99
CA VAL A 298 -6.27 -12.31 -19.17
C VAL A 298 -6.66 -12.12 -20.64
N PRO A 299 -7.91 -11.69 -20.93
CA PRO A 299 -8.39 -11.59 -22.29
C PRO A 299 -7.50 -10.64 -23.10
N PRO A 300 -7.43 -10.84 -24.42
CA PRO A 300 -6.65 -9.97 -25.28
C PRO A 300 -7.14 -8.53 -25.14
N VAL A 301 -6.22 -7.58 -25.29
CA VAL A 301 -6.55 -6.16 -25.28
C VAL A 301 -7.51 -5.89 -26.43
N PRO A 302 -8.71 -5.35 -26.16
CA PRO A 302 -9.67 -5.05 -27.22
C PRO A 302 -9.12 -3.98 -28.16
N LYS A 303 -9.48 -4.07 -29.45
CA LYS A 303 -9.14 -3.03 -30.43
C LYS A 303 -10.14 -1.89 -30.31
N LEU A 304 -9.64 -0.66 -30.33
CA LEU A 304 -10.45 0.55 -30.40
C LEU A 304 -9.80 1.50 -31.42
N ASP A 305 -10.58 1.97 -32.39
CA ASP A 305 -10.05 2.70 -33.56
C ASP A 305 -9.53 4.11 -33.21
N ALA A 306 -10.10 4.74 -32.18
CA ALA A 306 -9.66 6.03 -31.67
C ALA A 306 -9.56 5.98 -30.14
N VAL A 307 -8.34 6.09 -29.62
CA VAL A 307 -8.09 6.21 -28.19
C VAL A 307 -7.48 7.58 -27.92
N PRO A 308 -8.04 8.40 -27.03
CA PRO A 308 -7.44 9.66 -26.62
C PRO A 308 -6.00 9.47 -26.11
N GLU A 309 -5.08 10.39 -26.41
CA GLU A 309 -3.68 10.26 -26.02
C GLU A 309 -3.48 10.15 -24.50
N ARG A 310 -4.33 10.82 -23.72
CA ARG A 310 -4.30 10.83 -22.24
C ARG A 310 -5.02 9.63 -21.60
N SER A 311 -5.41 8.63 -22.39
CA SER A 311 -6.03 7.43 -21.84
C SER A 311 -4.99 6.52 -21.19
N ILE A 312 -5.30 6.11 -19.96
CA ILE A 312 -4.50 5.19 -19.16
C ILE A 312 -4.87 3.73 -19.44
N GLY A 313 -5.93 3.47 -20.20
CA GLY A 313 -6.38 2.12 -20.48
C GLY A 313 -7.66 2.03 -21.28
N LEU A 314 -8.17 0.80 -21.36
CA LEU A 314 -9.46 0.46 -21.94
C LEU A 314 -10.33 -0.25 -20.90
N ALA A 315 -11.63 -0.02 -20.94
CA ALA A 315 -12.62 -0.65 -20.09
C ALA A 315 -13.68 -1.38 -20.94
N ARG A 316 -14.20 -2.49 -20.43
CA ARG A 316 -15.36 -3.19 -21.01
C ARG A 316 -16.21 -3.79 -19.88
N PHE A 317 -17.52 -3.62 -19.96
CA PHE A 317 -18.46 -4.38 -19.13
C PHE A 317 -18.88 -5.64 -19.88
N ASP A 318 -18.82 -6.80 -19.23
CA ASP A 318 -19.40 -8.03 -19.76
C ASP A 318 -20.91 -8.08 -19.46
N ALA A 319 -21.62 -9.04 -20.07
CA ALA A 319 -23.08 -9.14 -19.98
C ALA A 319 -23.59 -9.43 -18.55
N ASP A 320 -22.76 -10.04 -17.72
CA ASP A 320 -23.00 -10.30 -16.30
C ASP A 320 -22.71 -9.07 -15.40
N GLY A 321 -22.27 -7.96 -15.99
CA GLY A 321 -21.87 -6.76 -15.28
C GLY A 321 -20.44 -6.79 -14.76
N THR A 322 -19.63 -7.80 -15.10
CA THR A 322 -18.22 -7.81 -14.74
C THR A 322 -17.47 -6.72 -15.53
N LEU A 323 -16.74 -5.86 -14.83
CA LEU A 323 -15.88 -4.84 -15.42
C LEU A 323 -14.49 -5.41 -15.69
N HIS A 324 -14.00 -5.22 -16.90
CA HIS A 324 -12.65 -5.55 -17.32
C HIS A 324 -11.88 -4.27 -17.64
N LEU A 325 -10.66 -4.14 -17.13
CA LEU A 325 -9.78 -3.01 -17.34
C LEU A 325 -8.43 -3.48 -17.88
N TRP A 326 -8.02 -2.96 -19.03
CA TRP A 326 -6.69 -3.13 -19.62
C TRP A 326 -5.96 -1.80 -19.52
N LEU A 327 -5.20 -1.63 -18.45
CA LEU A 327 -4.48 -0.41 -18.14
C LEU A 327 -3.03 -0.48 -18.61
N ARG A 328 -2.41 0.68 -18.76
CA ARG A 328 -0.97 0.85 -18.88
C ARG A 328 -0.27 0.52 -17.55
N ALA A 329 1.05 0.37 -17.58
CA ALA A 329 1.86 0.19 -16.37
C ALA A 329 1.81 1.42 -15.43
N THR A 330 1.69 2.62 -15.99
CA THR A 330 1.44 3.88 -15.27
C THR A 330 0.53 4.79 -16.12
N PRO A 331 0.02 5.91 -15.58
CA PRO A 331 -0.76 6.86 -16.36
C PRO A 331 -0.06 7.37 -17.63
N GLU A 332 1.27 7.46 -17.60
CA GLU A 332 2.07 8.09 -18.66
C GLU A 332 2.88 7.08 -19.49
N THR A 333 3.04 5.84 -19.03
CA THR A 333 4.00 4.89 -19.60
C THR A 333 3.44 3.47 -19.69
N GLY A 334 3.88 2.71 -20.70
CA GLY A 334 3.47 1.33 -20.94
C GLY A 334 2.39 1.20 -22.01
N ALA A 335 2.11 -0.04 -22.37
CA ALA A 335 1.08 -0.44 -23.31
C ALA A 335 -0.22 -0.83 -22.58
N PHE A 336 -1.36 -0.71 -23.24
CA PHE A 336 -2.61 -1.22 -22.68
C PHE A 336 -2.53 -2.73 -22.46
N GLY A 337 -2.97 -3.18 -21.29
CA GLY A 337 -2.94 -4.59 -20.91
C GLY A 337 -1.64 -5.03 -20.24
N ASP A 338 -0.70 -4.11 -20.01
CA ASP A 338 0.40 -4.31 -19.05
C ASP A 338 -0.16 -4.60 -17.65
N VAL A 339 -1.23 -3.89 -17.28
CA VAL A 339 -2.00 -4.16 -16.06
C VAL A 339 -3.41 -4.56 -16.45
N TYR A 340 -3.90 -5.66 -15.87
CA TYR A 340 -5.27 -6.11 -16.09
C TYR A 340 -6.01 -6.32 -14.77
N LEU A 341 -7.17 -5.69 -14.67
CA LEU A 341 -8.02 -5.75 -13.47
C LEU A 341 -9.44 -6.15 -13.87
N THR A 342 -10.06 -7.04 -13.08
CA THR A 342 -11.46 -7.44 -13.26
C THR A 342 -12.28 -7.14 -12.02
N TYR A 343 -13.43 -6.50 -12.11
CA TYR A 343 -14.30 -6.22 -10.96
C TYR A 343 -15.69 -6.79 -11.19
N THR A 344 -16.13 -7.67 -10.30
CA THR A 344 -17.52 -8.11 -10.22
C THR A 344 -18.38 -7.03 -9.56
N PRO A 345 -19.71 -6.97 -9.79
CA PRO A 345 -20.58 -6.00 -9.14
C PRO A 345 -20.57 -6.03 -7.61
N SER A 346 -20.17 -7.15 -7.00
CA SER A 346 -20.02 -7.30 -5.54
C SER A 346 -18.70 -6.75 -4.99
N ASP A 347 -17.73 -6.42 -5.86
CA ASP A 347 -16.44 -5.90 -5.41
C ASP A 347 -16.58 -4.46 -4.91
N GLU A 348 -15.97 -4.15 -3.76
CA GLU A 348 -15.99 -2.83 -3.14
C GLU A 348 -15.53 -1.70 -4.09
N HIS A 349 -14.58 -2.03 -4.98
CA HIS A 349 -13.99 -1.08 -5.93
C HIS A 349 -14.76 -0.96 -7.25
N TYR A 350 -15.80 -1.77 -7.48
CA TYR A 350 -16.62 -1.71 -8.69
C TYR A 350 -17.34 -0.37 -8.82
N GLY A 351 -17.95 0.11 -7.74
CA GLY A 351 -18.70 1.38 -7.72
C GLY A 351 -17.84 2.60 -8.12
N PRO A 352 -16.68 2.83 -7.48
CA PRO A 352 -15.75 3.90 -7.85
C PRO A 352 -15.31 3.85 -9.32
N TRP A 353 -14.93 2.66 -9.82
CA TRP A 353 -14.56 2.51 -11.23
C TRP A 353 -15.74 2.80 -12.15
N LYS A 354 -16.93 2.29 -11.84
CA LYS A 354 -18.14 2.55 -12.61
C LYS A 354 -18.48 4.05 -12.66
N SER A 355 -18.29 4.81 -11.57
CA SER A 355 -18.51 6.25 -11.58
C SER A 355 -17.49 7.05 -12.40
N HIS A 356 -16.29 6.50 -12.60
CA HIS A 356 -15.24 7.11 -13.42
C HIS A 356 -15.41 6.83 -14.91
N LEU A 357 -16.28 5.89 -15.27
CA LEU A 357 -16.54 5.46 -16.64
C LEU A 357 -17.86 6.05 -17.15
N ASP A 358 -17.81 6.84 -18.22
CA ASP A 358 -18.97 7.58 -18.73
C ASP A 358 -20.12 6.69 -19.26
N SER A 359 -19.82 5.46 -19.71
CA SER A 359 -20.81 4.54 -20.28
C SER A 359 -20.79 3.16 -19.61
N THR A 360 -21.98 2.60 -19.39
CA THR A 360 -22.17 1.28 -18.77
C THR A 360 -22.79 0.26 -19.73
N GLU A 361 -22.80 0.53 -21.04
CA GLU A 361 -23.33 -0.38 -22.04
C GLU A 361 -22.51 -1.70 -22.08
N PRO A 362 -23.13 -2.87 -21.83
CA PRO A 362 -22.43 -4.15 -21.90
C PRO A 362 -21.84 -4.42 -23.28
N GLY A 363 -20.65 -5.01 -23.32
CA GLY A 363 -19.89 -5.37 -24.51
C GLY A 363 -19.12 -4.22 -25.16
N LYS A 364 -19.47 -2.97 -24.87
CA LYS A 364 -18.82 -1.80 -25.45
C LYS A 364 -17.47 -1.52 -24.78
N VAL A 365 -16.45 -1.35 -25.60
CA VAL A 365 -15.12 -0.96 -25.17
C VAL A 365 -15.03 0.56 -25.15
N GLN A 366 -14.46 1.12 -24.09
CA GLN A 366 -14.29 2.57 -23.95
C GLN A 366 -12.91 2.92 -23.38
N PRO A 367 -12.38 4.11 -23.69
CA PRO A 367 -11.14 4.58 -23.08
C PRO A 367 -11.34 4.87 -21.59
N VAL A 368 -10.28 4.65 -20.81
CA VAL A 368 -10.17 5.04 -19.41
C VAL A 368 -9.32 6.30 -19.33
N ALA A 369 -9.90 7.40 -18.91
CA ALA A 369 -9.16 8.64 -18.68
C ALA A 369 -8.25 8.49 -17.45
N ALA A 370 -7.12 9.22 -17.45
CA ALA A 370 -6.33 9.40 -16.25
C ALA A 370 -7.21 9.93 -15.11
N LEU A 371 -6.94 9.45 -13.90
CA LEU A 371 -7.58 9.97 -12.71
C LEU A 371 -7.06 11.40 -12.50
N ALA A 372 -7.97 12.36 -12.28
CA ALA A 372 -7.56 13.70 -11.88
C ALA A 372 -6.88 13.62 -10.51
N ASP A 373 -5.67 14.19 -10.39
CA ASP A 373 -4.92 14.30 -9.13
C ASP A 373 -5.67 15.15 -8.09
#